data_AF-A0A4Y3HUF0-F1
#
_entry.id   AF-A0A4Y3HUF0-F1
#
_cell.length_a   1.000
_cell.length_b   1.000
_cell.length_c   1.000
_cell.angle_alpha   90.00
_cell.angle_beta   90.00
_cell.angle_gamma   90.00
#
_symmetry.space_group_name_H-M   'P 1'
#
loop_
_entity.id
_entity.type
_entity.pdbx_description
1 polymer ?
#
loop_
_entity_poly.entity_id
_entity_poly.type
_entity_poly.pdbx_seq_one_letter_code
_entity_poly.pdbx_strand_id
1 'polypeptide(L)' 'MSDFEKDLEAIALEAEDQPEEKLPSIEEQKQIVEELKKLEAAGELTPEILEQHFGKFYAKSDAPIH' A
#
# COMPACT_ATOMS: atom_id res chain seq x y z
N MET A 1 -1.26 27.07 21.13
CA MET A 1 -1.36 25.99 20.14
C MET A 1 -2.61 26.22 19.32
N SER A 2 -2.43 26.38 18.00
CA SER A 2 -3.53 26.51 17.03
C SER A 2 -4.32 25.21 16.95
N ASP A 3 -5.60 25.25 16.57
CA ASP A 3 -6.40 24.04 16.38
C ASP A 3 -5.78 23.12 15.32
N PHE A 4 -5.13 23.69 14.30
CA PHE A 4 -4.36 22.96 13.30
C PHE A 4 -3.20 22.14 13.90
N GLU A 5 -2.49 22.68 14.89
CA GLU A 5 -1.36 21.98 15.52
C GLU A 5 -1.85 20.76 16.31
N LYS A 6 -3.02 20.86 16.95
CA LYS A 6 -3.65 19.75 17.66
C LYS A 6 -4.14 18.65 16.72
N ASP A 7 -4.76 19.05 15.60
CA ASP A 7 -5.22 18.10 14.58
C ASP A 7 -4.03 17.36 13.94
N LEU A 8 -2.94 18.08 13.67
CA LEU A 8 -1.71 17.50 13.15
C LEU A 8 -1.06 16.51 14.14
N GLU A 9 -1.00 16.88 15.43
CA GLU A 9 -0.51 15.98 16.48
C GLU A 9 -1.37 14.72 16.60
N ALA A 10 -2.71 14.84 16.52
CA ALA A 10 -3.62 13.70 16.57
C ALA A 10 -3.41 12.73 15.39
N ILE A 11 -3.24 13.26 14.18
CA ILE A 11 -2.95 12.45 12.97
C ILE A 11 -1.59 11.76 13.08
N ALA A 12 -0.57 12.46 13.57
CA ALA A 12 0.78 11.89 13.72
C ALA A 12 0.79 10.72 14.72
N LEU A 13 0.10 10.87 15.86
CA LEU A 13 -0.09 9.81 16.85
C LEU A 13 -0.84 8.60 16.26
N GLU A 14 -1.84 8.82 15.41
CA GLU A 14 -2.59 7.74 14.76
C GLU A 14 -1.75 7.00 13.69
N ALA A 15 -0.83 7.70 13.02
CA ALA A 15 0.10 7.11 12.06
C ALA A 15 1.20 6.27 12.73
N GLU A 16 1.68 6.67 13.92
CA GLU A 16 2.70 5.95 14.69
C GLU A 16 2.22 4.55 15.16
N ASP A 17 0.92 4.37 15.38
CA ASP A 17 0.34 3.11 15.87
C ASP A 17 0.03 2.09 14.75
N GLN A 18 0.21 2.47 13.48
CA GLN A 18 0.04 1.52 12.36
C GLN A 18 1.34 0.77 12.09
N PRO A 19 1.31 -0.58 12.06
CA PRO A 19 2.49 -1.35 11.67
C PRO A 19 2.86 -1.01 10.24
N GLU A 20 4.04 -0.44 10.04
CA GLU A 20 4.59 -0.20 8.70
C GLU A 20 4.74 -1.54 7.97
N GLU A 21 3.98 -1.70 6.89
CA GLU A 21 4.22 -2.79 5.98
C GLU A 21 5.49 -2.54 5.19
N LYS A 22 6.45 -3.46 5.32
CA LYS A 22 7.69 -3.37 4.56
C LYS A 22 7.39 -3.49 3.07
N LEU A 23 7.81 -2.46 2.33
CA LEU A 23 7.84 -2.54 0.88
C LEU A 23 8.81 -3.64 0.43
N PRO A 24 8.47 -4.40 -0.63
CA PRO A 24 9.40 -5.33 -1.26
C PRO A 24 10.64 -4.59 -1.80
N SER A 25 11.76 -5.29 -1.86
CA SER A 25 12.99 -4.82 -2.51
C SER A 25 12.80 -4.59 -4.01
N ILE A 26 13.73 -3.86 -4.65
CA ILE A 26 13.68 -3.60 -6.10
C ILE A 26 13.72 -4.89 -6.92
N GLU A 27 14.52 -5.87 -6.50
CA GLU A 27 14.57 -7.18 -7.14
C GLU A 27 13.24 -7.92 -7.03
N GLU A 28 12.60 -7.92 -5.85
CA GLU A 28 11.28 -8.53 -5.65
C GLU A 28 10.19 -7.80 -6.45
N GLN A 29 10.23 -6.47 -6.50
CA GLN A 29 9.29 -5.68 -7.31
C GLN A 29 9.39 -6.04 -8.80
N LYS A 30 10.61 -6.23 -9.32
CA LYS A 30 10.80 -6.65 -10.72
C LYS A 30 10.21 -8.04 -10.98
N GLN A 31 10.39 -8.98 -10.06
CA GLN A 31 9.81 -10.32 -10.18
C GLN A 31 8.28 -10.28 -10.21
N ILE A 32 7.68 -9.50 -9.31
CA ILE A 32 6.22 -9.28 -9.28
C ILE A 32 5.74 -8.70 -10.62
N VAL A 33 6.42 -7.68 -11.15
CA VAL A 33 6.05 -7.08 -12.44
C VAL A 33 6.17 -8.06 -13.61
N GLU A 34 7.19 -8.92 -13.63
CA GLU A 34 7.33 -9.95 -14.66
C GLU A 34 6.21 -10.98 -14.60
N GLU A 35 5.78 -11.38 -13.41
CA GLU A 35 4.65 -12.29 -13.20
C GLU A 35 3.33 -11.67 -13.66
N LEU A 36 3.04 -10.44 -13.23
CA LEU A 36 1.83 -9.73 -13.62
C LEU A 36 1.74 -9.54 -15.15
N LYS A 37 2.86 -9.23 -15.82
CA LYS A 37 2.91 -9.13 -17.29
C LYS A 37 2.61 -10.45 -17.99
N LYS A 38 3.05 -11.58 -17.44
CA LYS A 38 2.74 -12.91 -17.99
C LYS A 38 1.25 -13.21 -17.88
N LEU A 39 0.65 -12.91 -16.73
CA LEU A 39 -0.78 -13.09 -16.49
C LEU A 39 -1.62 -12.16 -17.38
N GLU A 40 -1.18 -10.91 -17.56
CA GLU A 40 -1.83 -9.95 -18.47
C GLU A 40 -1.83 -10.47 -19.91
N ALA A 41 -0.68 -10.95 -20.40
CA ALA A 41 -0.55 -11.51 -21.74
C ALA A 41 -1.39 -12.79 -21.94
N ALA A 42 -1.60 -13.57 -20.88
CA ALA A 42 -2.46 -14.75 -20.88
C ALA A 42 -3.95 -14.42 -20.75
N GLY A 43 -4.31 -13.17 -20.40
CA GLY A 43 -5.69 -12.79 -20.07
C GLY A 43 -6.17 -13.32 -18.71
N GLU A 44 -5.24 -13.71 -17.84
CA GLU A 44 -5.49 -14.29 -16.52
C GLU A 44 -5.24 -13.31 -15.37
N LEU A 45 -4.82 -12.07 -15.67
CA LEU A 45 -4.63 -11.04 -14.65
C LEU A 45 -5.99 -10.55 -14.11
N THR A 46 -6.35 -10.99 -12.90
CA THR A 46 -7.61 -10.59 -12.25
C THR A 46 -7.38 -9.64 -11.07
N PRO A 47 -8.41 -8.89 -10.63
CA PRO A 47 -8.33 -8.05 -9.43
C PRO A 47 -7.92 -8.83 -8.18
N GLU A 48 -8.39 -10.06 -8.02
CA GLU A 48 -8.07 -10.93 -6.89
C GLU A 48 -6.57 -11.29 -6.84
N ILE A 49 -5.92 -11.39 -8.01
CA ILE A 49 -4.46 -11.60 -8.08
C ILE A 49 -3.72 -10.30 -7.72
N LEU A 50 -4.19 -9.15 -8.20
CA LEU A 50 -3.60 -7.86 -7.85
C LEU A 50 -3.68 -7.60 -6.33
N GLU A 51 -4.81 -7.95 -5.69
CA GLU A 51 -4.99 -7.82 -4.25
C GLU A 51 -3.99 -8.64 -3.42
N GLN A 52 -3.47 -9.76 -3.94
CA GLN A 52 -2.44 -10.53 -3.23
C GLN A 52 -1.12 -9.76 -3.11
N HIS A 53 -0.83 -8.87 -4.06
CA HIS A 53 0.38 -8.05 -4.05
C HIS A 53 0.17 -6.68 -3.40
N PHE A 54 -1.00 -6.06 -3.61
CA PHE A 54 -1.29 -4.68 -3.21
C PHE A 54 -2.25 -4.55 -2.04
N GLY A 55 -3.11 -5.55 -1.79
CA GLY A 55 -4.15 -5.55 -0.76
C GLY A 55 -3.64 -5.29 0.66
N LYS A 56 -2.39 -5.69 0.91
CA LYS A 56 -1.69 -5.50 2.17
C LYS A 56 -1.31 -4.02 2.45
N PHE A 57 -1.06 -3.25 1.39
CA PHE A 57 -0.77 -1.81 1.48
C PHE A 57 -2.03 -0.93 1.52
N TYR A 58 -3.23 -1.52 1.40
CA TYR A 58 -4.45 -0.77 1.64
C TYR A 58 -4.55 -0.48 3.13
N ALA A 59 -4.41 0.80 3.49
CA ALA A 59 -4.71 1.28 4.83
C ALA A 59 -6.17 0.91 5.17
N LYS A 60 -6.42 0.46 6.40
CA LYS A 60 -7.77 0.22 6.90
C LYS A 60 -8.57 1.53 7.09
N SER A 61 -8.00 2.68 6.76
CA SER A 61 -8.61 4.01 6.88
C SER A 61 -8.66 4.70 5.51
N ASP A 62 -9.64 5.59 5.34
CA ASP A 62 -9.83 6.51 4.19
C ASP A 62 -8.69 7.53 4.02
N ALA A 63 -7.50 7.28 4.59
CA ALA A 63 -6.37 8.19 4.49
C ALA A 63 -5.83 8.19 3.05
N PRO A 64 -5.60 9.37 2.43
CA PRO A 64 -5.06 9.45 1.08
C PRO A 64 -3.65 8.85 1.02
N ILE A 65 -3.42 8.01 0.02
CA ILE A 65 -2.05 7.59 -0.35
C ILE A 65 -1.43 8.78 -1.10
N HIS A 66 -0.42 9.43 -0.49
CA HIS A 66 0.31 10.58 -1.05
C HIS A 66 1.60 10.17 -1.75
#